data_AF-A0AB35N3Q8-F1
#
_entry.id   AF-A0AB35N3Q8-F1
#
_cell.length_a   1.000
_cell.length_b   1.000
_cell.length_c   1.000
_cell.angle_alpha   90.00
_cell.angle_beta   90.00
_cell.angle_gamma   90.00
#
_symmetry.space_group_name_H-M   'P 1'
#
loop_
_entity.id
_entity.type
_entity.pdbx_description
1 polymer ?
#
loop_
_entity_poly.entity_id
_entity_poly.type
_entity_poly.pdbx_seq_one_letter_code
_entity_poly.pdbx_strand_id
1 'polypeptide(L)'
;MINGSGTPKILANCGQVLATLINAGNHHLWVEGGCEITKAQYNDLVDATASTNGVTILIHDGLMSVMGKPSTGATSNHLKGVLFHLNVDYSPTPADWVSYDANNHLNHVPSVIEESYRTITSYYQHGAFTVSGGQYFDAPNQAAVFFDSLDFRFNKDVVDNSRKEFTQIQWQKGSWNDL
;
A
#
# COMPACT_ATOMS: atom_id res chain seq x y z
N MET A 1 15.64 -0.66 -0.43
CA MET A 1 14.95 -1.81 -1.02
C MET A 1 14.86 -2.90 0.04
N ILE A 2 13.67 -3.46 0.24
CA ILE A 2 13.34 -4.49 1.22
C ILE A 2 12.91 -5.71 0.40
N ASN A 3 13.54 -6.85 0.61
CA ASN A 3 13.24 -8.05 -0.18
C ASN A 3 12.37 -9.01 0.62
N GLY A 4 11.25 -9.43 0.04
CA GLY A 4 10.50 -10.59 0.50
C GLY A 4 11.29 -11.88 0.28
N SER A 5 10.81 -12.97 0.87
CA SER A 5 11.41 -14.30 0.78
C SER A 5 10.39 -15.35 0.35
N GLY A 6 10.85 -16.48 -0.18
CA GLY A 6 9.97 -17.56 -0.65
C GLY A 6 9.57 -17.45 -2.13
N THR A 7 8.59 -18.25 -2.53
CA THR A 7 8.03 -18.27 -3.89
C THR A 7 6.50 -18.47 -3.80
N PRO A 8 5.68 -17.44 -4.11
CA PRO A 8 6.09 -16.05 -4.41
C PRO A 8 6.82 -15.38 -3.24
N LYS A 9 7.61 -14.34 -3.52
CA LYS A 9 8.31 -13.57 -2.47
C LYS A 9 7.29 -12.87 -1.59
N ILE A 10 7.40 -13.00 -0.28
CA ILE A 10 6.53 -12.34 0.70
C ILE A 10 7.40 -11.69 1.78
N LEU A 11 7.10 -10.43 2.11
CA LEU A 11 7.65 -9.74 3.26
C LEU A 11 6.78 -10.04 4.48
N ALA A 12 7.28 -10.93 5.35
CA ALA A 12 6.63 -11.24 6.61
C ALA A 12 6.58 -10.01 7.53
N ASN A 13 5.47 -9.86 8.26
CA ASN A 13 5.21 -8.73 9.15
C ASN A 13 5.39 -7.35 8.47
N CYS A 14 4.92 -7.23 7.23
CA CYS A 14 5.19 -6.07 6.38
C CYS A 14 4.90 -4.73 7.07
N GLY A 15 3.72 -4.57 7.69
CA GLY A 15 3.35 -3.32 8.36
C GLY A 15 4.33 -2.91 9.48
N GLN A 16 4.81 -3.88 10.27
CA GLN A 16 5.78 -3.64 11.35
C GLN A 16 7.18 -3.30 10.80
N VAL A 17 7.61 -3.99 9.74
CA VAL A 17 8.89 -3.70 9.06
C VAL A 17 8.89 -2.27 8.50
N LEU A 18 7.80 -1.89 7.83
CA LEU A 18 7.63 -0.53 7.30
C LEU A 18 7.63 0.50 8.43
N ALA A 19 6.84 0.30 9.49
CA ALA A 19 6.81 1.19 10.64
C ALA A 19 8.18 1.40 11.28
N THR A 20 8.95 0.32 11.45
CA THR A 20 10.31 0.36 12.02
C THR A 20 11.25 1.21 11.17
N LEU A 21 11.22 1.04 9.84
CA LEU A 21 12.07 1.80 8.93
C LEU A 21 11.67 3.28 8.86
N ILE A 22 10.37 3.57 8.92
CA ILE A 22 9.83 4.93 8.96
C ILE A 22 10.28 5.65 10.24
N ASN A 23 10.17 5.00 11.39
CA ASN A 23 10.65 5.53 12.67
C ASN A 23 12.18 5.73 12.69
N ALA A 24 12.92 4.97 11.88
CA ALA A 24 14.36 5.16 11.67
C ALA A 24 14.70 6.28 10.66
N GLY A 25 13.71 7.00 10.14
CA GLY A 25 13.88 8.13 9.22
C GLY A 25 13.82 7.78 7.73
N ASN A 26 13.45 6.54 7.36
CA ASN A 26 13.29 6.16 5.96
C ASN A 26 11.88 6.51 5.48
N HIS A 27 11.76 7.49 4.59
CA HIS A 27 10.45 7.94 4.07
C HIS A 27 10.14 7.40 2.67
N HIS A 28 11.06 6.68 2.03
CA HIS A 28 10.88 6.08 0.71
C HIS A 28 11.20 4.58 0.82
N LEU A 29 10.15 3.76 0.81
CA LEU A 29 10.24 2.33 1.06
C LEU A 29 9.81 1.60 -0.20
N TRP A 30 10.66 0.66 -0.63
CA TRP A 30 10.42 -0.22 -1.77
C TRP A 30 10.47 -1.65 -1.26
N VAL A 31 9.36 -2.37 -1.37
CA VAL A 31 9.23 -3.80 -1.08
C VAL A 31 9.19 -4.59 -2.39
N GLU A 32 10.12 -5.52 -2.56
CA GLU A 32 10.13 -6.51 -3.65
C GLU A 32 9.41 -7.78 -3.18
N GLY A 33 8.27 -8.07 -3.78
CA GLY A 33 7.37 -9.16 -3.39
C GLY A 33 6.13 -8.66 -2.65
N GLY A 34 5.33 -9.63 -2.17
CA GLY A 34 4.07 -9.36 -1.53
C GLY A 34 4.17 -8.81 -0.12
N CYS A 35 3.16 -8.04 0.28
CA CYS A 35 3.08 -7.33 1.56
C CYS A 35 1.63 -7.29 2.05
N GLU A 36 1.39 -7.76 3.27
CA GLU A 36 0.11 -7.55 3.97
C GLU A 36 0.32 -6.61 5.16
N ILE A 37 -0.52 -5.58 5.23
CA ILE A 37 -0.71 -4.79 6.45
C ILE A 37 -1.88 -5.43 7.21
N THR A 38 -1.56 -6.24 8.22
CA THR A 38 -2.57 -6.92 9.03
C THR A 38 -3.27 -5.95 9.99
N LYS A 39 -4.42 -6.35 10.55
CA LYS A 39 -5.13 -5.52 11.55
C LYS A 39 -4.27 -5.22 12.78
N ALA A 40 -3.41 -6.16 13.16
CA ALA A 40 -2.51 -6.02 14.31
C ALA A 40 -1.38 -4.99 14.05
N GLN A 41 -0.99 -4.82 12.79
CA GLN A 41 0.09 -3.91 12.38
C GLN A 41 -0.43 -2.52 11.96
N TYR A 42 -1.75 -2.35 11.86
CA TYR A 42 -2.37 -1.11 11.40
C TYR A 42 -1.88 0.11 12.19
N ASN A 43 -1.99 0.08 13.53
CA ASN A 43 -1.65 1.22 14.38
C ASN A 43 -0.17 1.58 14.22
N ASP A 44 0.72 0.58 14.33
CA ASP A 44 2.17 0.79 14.22
C ASP A 44 2.54 1.53 12.93
N LEU A 45 1.96 1.11 11.79
CA LEU A 45 2.23 1.74 10.51
C LEU A 45 1.67 3.16 10.43
N VAL A 46 0.39 3.37 10.72
CA VAL A 46 -0.23 4.69 10.54
C VAL A 46 0.33 5.71 11.53
N ASP A 47 0.63 5.30 12.76
CA ASP A 47 1.25 6.16 13.78
C ASP A 47 2.69 6.53 13.39
N ALA A 48 3.46 5.59 12.85
CA ALA A 48 4.79 5.89 12.30
C ALA A 48 4.69 6.93 11.18
N THR A 49 3.76 6.77 10.23
CA THR A 49 3.60 7.73 9.13
C THR A 49 3.12 9.11 9.60
N ALA A 50 2.27 9.17 10.64
CA ALA A 50 1.70 10.41 11.15
C ALA A 50 2.77 11.37 11.70
N SER A 51 3.89 10.83 12.19
CA SER A 51 5.05 11.60 12.66
C SER A 51 5.90 12.23 11.54
N THR A 52 5.61 11.90 10.28
CA THR A 52 6.37 12.36 9.10
C THR A 52 5.64 13.46 8.33
N ASN A 53 6.27 14.00 7.29
CA ASN A 53 5.61 14.88 6.31
C ASN A 53 4.95 14.14 5.15
N GLY A 54 4.89 12.81 5.22
CA GLY A 54 4.49 11.96 4.11
C GLY A 54 5.58 10.93 3.82
N VAL A 55 5.15 9.70 3.55
CA VAL A 55 6.03 8.62 3.08
C VAL A 55 5.59 8.13 1.70
N THR A 56 6.52 7.52 0.97
CA THR A 56 6.27 6.75 -0.25
C THR A 56 6.51 5.30 0.04
N ILE A 57 5.49 4.46 -0.12
CA ILE A 57 5.61 3.01 -0.02
C ILE A 57 5.28 2.43 -1.38
N LEU A 58 6.21 1.67 -1.94
CA LEU A 58 6.06 0.93 -3.18
C LEU A 58 6.10 -0.57 -2.87
N ILE A 59 5.07 -1.28 -3.29
CA ILE A 59 5.03 -2.74 -3.35
C ILE A 59 5.17 -3.14 -4.81
N HIS A 60 6.23 -3.88 -5.13
CA HIS A 60 6.60 -4.26 -6.48
C HIS A 60 6.59 -5.78 -6.64
N ASP A 61 5.96 -6.27 -7.72
CA ASP A 61 5.91 -7.68 -8.12
C ASP A 61 5.46 -8.65 -7.00
N GLY A 62 4.25 -8.42 -6.49
CA GLY A 62 3.63 -9.31 -5.51
C GLY A 62 2.20 -8.90 -5.15
N LEU A 63 1.61 -9.66 -4.21
CA LEU A 63 0.31 -9.34 -3.62
C LEU A 63 0.42 -8.20 -2.62
N MET A 64 -0.51 -7.25 -2.67
CA MET A 64 -0.65 -6.24 -1.63
C MET A 64 -2.02 -6.37 -0.97
N SER A 65 -2.06 -6.40 0.37
CA SER A 65 -3.32 -6.24 1.10
C SER A 65 -3.24 -5.31 2.28
N VAL A 66 -4.38 -4.69 2.54
CA VAL A 66 -4.57 -3.79 3.67
C VAL A 66 -5.80 -4.20 4.45
N MET A 67 -5.57 -4.67 5.66
CA MET A 67 -6.62 -4.94 6.62
C MET A 67 -6.86 -3.66 7.44
N GLY A 68 -8.11 -3.19 7.45
CA GLY A 68 -8.52 -1.96 8.09
C GLY A 68 -8.35 -1.96 9.60
N LYS A 69 -8.65 -0.81 10.22
CA LYS A 69 -8.40 -0.55 11.64
C LYS A 69 -8.88 -1.68 12.59
N PRO A 70 -8.16 -1.95 13.69
CA PRO A 70 -8.59 -2.93 14.68
C PRO A 70 -9.94 -2.52 15.32
N SER A 71 -10.73 -3.51 15.75
CA SER A 71 -12.06 -3.27 16.34
C SER A 71 -12.01 -2.54 17.69
N THR A 72 -10.88 -2.64 18.38
CA THR A 72 -10.62 -1.97 19.66
C THR A 72 -9.21 -1.37 19.64
N GLY A 73 -9.03 -0.23 20.30
CA GLY A 73 -7.72 0.43 20.40
C GLY A 73 -7.19 1.02 19.08
N ALA A 74 -8.03 1.23 18.07
CA ALA A 74 -7.62 1.90 16.84
C ALA A 74 -7.23 3.36 17.13
N THR A 75 -6.07 3.76 16.62
CA THR A 75 -5.65 5.17 16.57
C THR A 75 -6.57 6.00 15.68
N SER A 76 -6.66 7.31 15.95
CA SER A 76 -7.33 8.26 15.06
C SER A 76 -6.48 8.66 13.86
N ASN A 77 -5.21 8.26 13.85
CA ASN A 77 -4.29 8.57 12.75
C ASN A 77 -4.67 7.85 11.46
N HIS A 78 -4.14 8.37 10.36
CA HIS A 78 -4.34 7.87 9.01
C HIS A 78 -2.98 7.60 8.39
N LEU A 79 -2.94 6.78 7.34
CA LEU A 79 -1.70 6.62 6.58
C LEU A 79 -1.36 7.96 5.91
N LYS A 80 -0.32 8.64 6.41
CA LYS A 80 0.17 9.89 5.84
C LYS A 80 1.25 9.57 4.80
N GLY A 81 0.82 9.35 3.56
CA GLY A 81 1.72 9.03 2.47
C GLY A 81 1.01 8.60 1.19
N VAL A 82 1.79 8.09 0.26
CA VAL A 82 1.33 7.50 -1.00
C VAL A 82 1.70 6.01 -1.03
N LEU A 83 0.76 5.19 -1.51
CA LEU A 83 0.93 3.76 -1.73
C LEU A 83 1.00 3.50 -3.23
N PHE A 84 2.03 2.83 -3.68
CA PHE A 84 2.15 2.31 -5.04
C PHE A 84 2.12 0.79 -5.00
N HIS A 85 1.31 0.20 -5.86
CA HIS A 85 1.32 -1.22 -6.13
C HIS A 85 1.56 -1.42 -7.62
N LEU A 86 2.71 -1.97 -7.95
CA LEU A 86 3.18 -2.15 -9.33
C LEU A 86 3.48 -3.63 -9.55
N ASN A 87 2.88 -4.25 -10.56
CA ASN A 87 3.21 -5.61 -10.98
C ASN A 87 3.57 -5.60 -12.46
N VAL A 88 4.82 -5.97 -12.75
CA VAL A 88 5.38 -6.06 -14.10
C VAL A 88 5.45 -7.52 -14.52
N ASP A 89 6.14 -8.35 -13.73
CA ASP A 89 6.40 -9.75 -14.03
C ASP A 89 5.55 -10.71 -13.17
N TYR A 90 4.93 -10.21 -12.10
CA TYR A 90 4.12 -11.01 -11.20
C TYR A 90 2.68 -11.21 -11.74
N SER A 91 2.18 -12.45 -11.67
CA SER A 91 0.79 -12.80 -11.97
C SER A 91 0.16 -13.51 -10.76
N PRO A 92 -0.93 -12.96 -10.19
CA PRO A 92 -1.54 -13.50 -8.98
C PRO A 92 -2.29 -14.81 -9.26
N THR A 93 -2.29 -15.70 -8.28
CA THR A 93 -3.20 -16.85 -8.23
C THR A 93 -3.92 -16.92 -6.89
N PRO A 94 -5.09 -17.57 -6.80
CA PRO A 94 -5.77 -17.78 -5.51
C PRO A 94 -4.90 -18.48 -4.46
N ALA A 95 -3.95 -19.32 -4.88
CA ALA A 95 -3.05 -20.04 -3.96
C ALA A 95 -2.04 -19.11 -3.27
N ASP A 96 -1.65 -18.01 -3.92
CA ASP A 96 -0.68 -17.06 -3.37
C ASP A 96 -1.22 -16.34 -2.13
N TRP A 97 -2.54 -16.23 -2.02
CA TRP A 97 -3.21 -15.59 -0.90
C TRP A 97 -3.20 -16.44 0.37
N VAL A 98 -2.90 -17.75 0.32
CA VAL A 98 -3.11 -18.68 1.46
C VAL A 98 -2.45 -18.24 2.77
N SER A 99 -1.32 -17.54 2.72
CA SER A 99 -0.61 -17.04 3.90
C SER A 99 -1.08 -15.66 4.39
N TYR A 100 -2.07 -15.06 3.75
CA TYR A 100 -2.58 -13.72 4.03
C TYR A 100 -3.89 -13.81 4.82
N ASP A 101 -4.06 -12.95 5.82
CA ASP A 101 -5.34 -12.75 6.53
C ASP A 101 -6.46 -12.39 5.54
N ALA A 102 -6.12 -11.62 4.51
CA ALA A 102 -7.00 -11.25 3.40
C ALA A 102 -7.70 -12.45 2.74
N ASN A 103 -7.08 -13.63 2.71
CA ASN A 103 -7.64 -14.81 2.04
C ASN A 103 -8.99 -15.24 2.61
N ASN A 104 -9.16 -15.10 3.93
CA ASN A 104 -10.40 -15.41 4.64
C ASN A 104 -11.57 -14.50 4.22
N HIS A 105 -11.27 -13.38 3.56
CA HIS A 105 -12.25 -12.40 3.12
C HIS A 105 -12.36 -12.29 1.60
N LEU A 106 -11.28 -12.55 0.87
CA LEU A 106 -11.28 -12.52 -0.59
C LEU A 106 -11.82 -13.84 -1.16
N ASN A 107 -11.31 -14.99 -0.69
CA ASN A 107 -11.54 -16.29 -1.29
C ASN A 107 -12.55 -17.17 -0.53
N HIS A 108 -13.31 -16.61 0.40
CA HIS A 108 -14.38 -17.35 1.08
C HIS A 108 -15.53 -17.71 0.12
N VAL A 109 -16.26 -18.79 0.44
CA VAL A 109 -17.44 -19.21 -0.32
C VAL A 109 -18.64 -19.29 0.64
N PRO A 110 -19.78 -18.65 0.32
CA PRO A 110 -20.05 -17.81 -0.85
C PRO A 110 -19.38 -16.42 -0.74
N SER A 111 -18.88 -15.86 -1.85
CA SER A 111 -18.33 -14.50 -1.91
C SER A 111 -19.29 -13.56 -2.65
N VAL A 112 -19.30 -12.29 -2.25
CA VAL A 112 -19.97 -11.23 -3.02
C VAL A 112 -19.08 -10.69 -4.15
N ILE A 113 -17.80 -11.05 -4.18
CA ILE A 113 -16.86 -10.70 -5.24
C ILE A 113 -16.90 -11.83 -6.29
N GLU A 114 -17.16 -11.46 -7.53
CA GLU A 114 -17.22 -12.41 -8.65
C GLU A 114 -15.89 -13.16 -8.79
N GLU A 115 -15.98 -14.45 -9.12
CA GLU A 115 -14.81 -15.32 -9.28
C GLU A 115 -13.80 -14.79 -10.30
N SER A 116 -14.27 -14.19 -11.40
CA SER A 116 -13.42 -13.63 -12.46
C SER A 116 -12.49 -12.52 -11.95
N TYR A 117 -12.91 -11.73 -10.96
CA TYR A 117 -12.04 -10.75 -10.31
C TYR A 117 -11.16 -11.40 -9.25
N ARG A 118 -11.69 -12.32 -8.45
CA ARG A 118 -10.93 -13.00 -7.37
C ARG A 118 -9.69 -13.73 -7.89
N THR A 119 -9.80 -14.38 -9.05
CA THR A 119 -8.69 -15.17 -9.62
C THR A 119 -7.54 -14.33 -10.16
N ILE A 120 -7.78 -13.05 -10.47
CA ILE A 120 -6.77 -12.10 -10.96
C ILE A 120 -6.46 -10.99 -9.96
N THR A 121 -6.96 -11.09 -8.72
CA THR A 121 -6.78 -10.05 -7.70
C THR A 121 -5.35 -10.06 -7.19
N SER A 122 -4.67 -8.92 -7.30
CA SER A 122 -3.33 -8.70 -6.73
C SER A 122 -3.31 -7.62 -5.66
N TYR A 123 -4.34 -6.77 -5.58
CA TYR A 123 -4.57 -5.85 -4.48
C TYR A 123 -5.90 -6.15 -3.79
N TYR A 124 -5.89 -6.23 -2.45
CA TYR A 124 -7.11 -6.39 -1.67
C TYR A 124 -7.15 -5.47 -0.44
N GLN A 125 -8.23 -4.70 -0.30
CA GLN A 125 -8.48 -3.86 0.87
C GLN A 125 -9.74 -4.32 1.59
N HIS A 126 -9.66 -4.52 2.90
CA HIS A 126 -10.80 -4.92 3.73
C HIS A 126 -11.02 -4.00 4.92
N GLY A 127 -12.23 -3.43 5.03
CA GLY A 127 -12.61 -2.56 6.15
C GLY A 127 -12.03 -1.15 6.05
N ALA A 128 -12.22 -0.33 7.09
CA ALA A 128 -11.86 1.09 7.02
C ALA A 128 -10.35 1.31 7.01
N PHE A 129 -9.86 1.97 5.96
CA PHE A 129 -8.48 2.42 5.82
C PHE A 129 -8.47 3.82 5.19
N THR A 130 -7.77 4.76 5.81
CA THR A 130 -7.69 6.15 5.36
C THR A 130 -6.26 6.49 5.00
N VAL A 131 -6.09 7.05 3.80
CA VAL A 131 -4.81 7.53 3.28
C VAL A 131 -4.91 9.02 2.95
N SER A 132 -3.95 9.82 3.40
CA SER A 132 -3.93 11.27 3.20
C SER A 132 -3.18 11.72 1.94
N GLY A 133 -2.55 10.80 1.21
CA GLY A 133 -1.97 11.08 -0.11
C GLY A 133 -2.82 10.43 -1.20
N GLY A 134 -2.42 9.24 -1.63
CA GLY A 134 -3.11 8.49 -2.68
C GLY A 134 -2.66 7.05 -2.76
N GLN A 135 -3.44 6.25 -3.48
CA GLN A 135 -3.10 4.87 -3.84
C GLN A 135 -3.03 4.78 -5.36
N TYR A 136 -1.96 4.18 -5.87
CA TYR A 136 -1.67 4.06 -7.28
C TYR A 136 -1.48 2.58 -7.60
N PHE A 137 -2.20 2.10 -8.61
CA PHE A 137 -2.19 0.71 -9.04
C PHE A 137 -1.77 0.65 -10.49
N ASP A 138 -0.68 -0.05 -10.78
CA ASP A 138 -0.21 -0.37 -12.13
C ASP A 138 0.05 -1.87 -12.20
N ALA A 139 -1.01 -2.62 -12.47
CA ALA A 139 -0.98 -4.08 -12.52
C ALA A 139 -1.83 -4.53 -13.72
N PRO A 140 -1.24 -4.57 -14.93
CA PRO A 140 -1.97 -4.87 -16.15
C PRO A 140 -2.70 -6.22 -16.07
N ASN A 141 -3.98 -6.24 -16.45
CA ASN A 141 -4.85 -7.42 -16.43
C ASN A 141 -5.07 -8.04 -15.04
N GLN A 142 -4.89 -7.27 -13.97
CA GLN A 142 -5.12 -7.70 -12.59
C GLN A 142 -6.22 -6.85 -11.95
N ALA A 143 -6.86 -7.39 -10.92
CA ALA A 143 -7.90 -6.69 -10.17
C ALA A 143 -7.33 -6.07 -8.89
N ALA A 144 -7.73 -4.84 -8.63
CA ALA A 144 -7.67 -4.21 -7.32
C ALA A 144 -9.07 -4.25 -6.70
N VAL A 145 -9.24 -5.02 -5.64
CA VAL A 145 -10.54 -5.28 -5.02
C VAL A 145 -10.65 -4.55 -3.69
N PHE A 146 -11.72 -3.78 -3.55
CA PHE A 146 -12.03 -2.99 -2.36
C PHE A 146 -13.29 -3.56 -1.72
N PHE A 147 -13.15 -4.18 -0.56
CA PHE A 147 -14.24 -4.64 0.30
C PHE A 147 -14.26 -3.82 1.59
N ASP A 148 -14.58 -2.54 1.47
CA ASP A 148 -14.24 -1.56 2.49
C ASP A 148 -15.23 -0.38 2.59
N SER A 149 -14.86 0.55 3.47
CA SER A 149 -15.36 1.92 3.47
C SER A 149 -14.16 2.82 3.22
N LEU A 150 -14.16 3.50 2.06
CA LEU A 150 -13.10 4.39 1.62
C LEU A 150 -13.39 5.85 1.97
N ASP A 151 -12.38 6.54 2.49
CA ASP A 151 -12.36 7.99 2.66
C ASP A 151 -11.08 8.53 2.01
N PHE A 152 -11.21 9.10 0.81
CA PHE A 152 -10.10 9.69 0.07
C PHE A 152 -9.91 11.15 0.48
N ARG A 153 -8.84 11.43 1.24
CA ARG A 153 -8.52 12.78 1.69
C ARG A 153 -7.24 13.27 1.01
N PHE A 154 -7.38 13.93 -0.13
CA PHE A 154 -6.25 14.51 -0.83
C PHE A 154 -5.55 15.57 0.04
N ASN A 155 -4.25 15.41 0.27
CA ASN A 155 -3.39 16.41 0.85
C ASN A 155 -2.21 16.68 -0.09
N LYS A 156 -2.21 17.88 -0.72
CA LYS A 156 -1.17 18.30 -1.65
C LYS A 156 0.24 18.23 -1.03
N ASP A 157 0.40 18.68 0.20
CA ASP A 157 1.70 18.73 0.85
C ASP A 157 2.25 17.32 1.10
N VAL A 158 1.38 16.34 1.38
CA VAL A 158 1.77 14.93 1.51
C VAL A 158 2.23 14.38 0.17
N VAL A 159 1.49 14.65 -0.90
CA VAL A 159 1.85 14.20 -2.26
C VAL A 159 3.17 14.84 -2.71
N ASP A 160 3.33 16.15 -2.54
CA ASP A 160 4.54 16.88 -2.93
C ASP A 160 5.76 16.37 -2.12
N ASN A 161 5.62 16.20 -0.79
CA ASN A 161 6.71 15.69 0.05
C ASN A 161 7.11 14.25 -0.31
N SER A 162 6.14 13.41 -0.69
CA SER A 162 6.41 12.02 -1.09
C SER A 162 7.19 11.92 -2.41
N ARG A 163 7.13 12.96 -3.25
CA ARG A 163 7.76 12.98 -4.59
C ARG A 163 8.97 13.90 -4.69
N LYS A 164 9.23 14.77 -3.70
CA LYS A 164 10.25 15.82 -3.80
C LYS A 164 11.67 15.31 -4.11
N GLU A 165 12.03 14.13 -3.61
CA GLU A 165 13.34 13.51 -3.86
C GLU A 165 13.45 12.97 -5.30
N PHE A 166 12.32 12.66 -5.95
CA PHE A 166 12.26 12.08 -7.29
C PHE A 166 11.87 13.09 -8.38
N THR A 167 11.44 14.29 -7.99
CA THR A 167 11.00 15.32 -8.93
C THR A 167 11.56 16.67 -8.51
N GLN A 168 12.63 17.11 -9.17
CA GLN A 168 12.98 18.53 -9.18
C GLN A 168 12.05 19.22 -10.17
N ILE A 169 11.00 19.87 -9.67
CA ILE A 169 10.22 20.79 -10.49
C ILE A 169 11.12 21.99 -10.76
N GLN A 170 11.70 22.05 -11.97
CA GLN A 170 12.42 23.21 -12.43
C GLN A 170 11.57 23.95 -13.45
N TRP A 171 11.44 25.27 -13.25
CA TRP A 171 10.89 26.14 -14.28
C TRP A 171 11.81 26.08 -15.50
N GLN A 172 11.29 25.56 -16.61
CA GLN A 172 12.00 25.55 -17.88
C GLN A 172 12.20 26.99 -18.35
N LYS A 173 13.40 27.32 -18.82
CA LYS A 173 13.70 28.65 -19.37
C LYS A 173 12.73 28.95 -20.53
N GLY A 174 12.06 30.10 -20.46
CA GLY A 174 11.02 30.50 -21.41
C GLY A 174 9.58 30.17 -20.97
N SER A 175 9.40 29.61 -19.78
CA SER A 175 8.14 29.68 -19.03
C SER A 175 8.06 31.02 -18.27
N TRP A 176 7.32 31.10 -17.16
CA TRP A 176 7.35 32.25 -16.23
C TRP A 176 8.73 32.51 -15.59
N ASN A 177 9.73 31.70 -15.92
CA ASN A 177 11.13 31.93 -15.62
C ASN A 177 11.89 32.26 -16.92
N ASP A 178 12.11 33.54 -17.15
CA ASP A 178 12.70 34.14 -18.32
C ASP A 178 14.20 34.49 -18.16
N LEU A 179 14.82 34.09 -17.04
CA LEU A 179 16.26 34.24 -16.78
C LEU A 179 17.00 32.90 -16.88
#